data_AF-A0A9N8RRM8-F1
#
_entry.id   AF-A0A9N8RRM8-F1
#
_cell.length_a   1.000
_cell.length_b   1.000
_cell.length_c   1.000
_cell.angle_alpha   90.00
_cell.angle_beta   90.00
_cell.angle_gamma   90.00
#
_symmetry.space_group_name_H-M   'P 1'
#
loop_
_entity.id
_entity.type
_entity.pdbx_description
1 polymer ?
#
loop_
_entity_poly.entity_id
_entity_poly.type
_entity_poly.pdbx_seq_one_letter_code
_entity_poly.pdbx_strand_id
1 'polypeptide(L)'
;MNMKHEEGHAGRSARRQKLTLDTEQLQKPGSRLLAALFQQANYRDHSLAALANELGCTPGYLSQLRNDTRCASNVSQKFVDAVARYLGVLPIIVKILAEQVRADDFVMPSSSIDGRLDQVMQFIRDDGAFGASVPGNILSASREMKVFVIECYREATGLDLTPGISLTRRLRDTMEAALVFDNEVKPRQRVAQRQSATGIVPTVLEVQ
;
A
#
# COMPACT_ATOMS: atom_id res chain seq x y z
N MET A 1 2.69 73.85 16.70
CA MET A 1 2.78 73.46 15.28
C MET A 1 2.85 71.94 15.24
N ASN A 2 1.95 71.33 14.46
CA ASN A 2 1.73 69.88 14.31
C ASN A 2 3.02 69.08 14.03
N MET A 3 3.11 67.84 14.50
CA MET A 3 2.72 66.66 13.70
C MET A 3 2.86 65.36 14.51
N LYS A 4 1.78 64.57 14.48
CA LYS A 4 1.74 63.13 14.78
C LYS A 4 2.44 62.38 13.63
N HIS A 5 3.20 61.34 13.93
CA HIS A 5 3.36 60.14 13.10
C HIS A 5 3.65 58.99 14.06
N GLU A 6 2.64 58.19 14.39
CA GLU A 6 2.18 56.99 13.65
C GLU A 6 3.08 55.77 13.88
N GLU A 7 2.41 54.78 14.46
CA GLU A 7 2.91 53.51 14.95
C GLU A 7 3.52 52.66 13.83
N GLY A 8 4.79 52.30 13.99
CA GLY A 8 5.41 51.20 13.25
C GLY A 8 4.97 49.85 13.80
N HIS A 9 3.77 49.39 13.43
CA HIS A 9 3.38 47.98 13.51
C HIS A 9 4.13 47.18 12.44
N ALA A 10 5.35 46.73 12.76
CA ALA A 10 6.12 45.84 11.89
C ALA A 10 6.10 44.40 12.42
N GLY A 11 5.17 43.61 11.89
CA GLY A 11 5.36 42.19 11.59
C GLY A 11 5.51 41.23 12.77
N ARG A 12 4.40 40.87 13.42
CA ARG A 12 4.27 39.53 14.02
C ARG A 12 4.41 38.51 12.89
N SER A 13 5.61 37.98 12.69
CA SER A 13 5.83 36.78 11.88
C SER A 13 4.94 35.68 12.48
N ALA A 14 3.82 35.40 11.82
CA ALA A 14 2.87 34.39 12.24
C ALA A 14 3.62 33.06 12.26
N ARG A 15 3.98 32.61 13.47
CA ARG A 15 4.64 31.34 13.75
C ARG A 15 3.83 30.24 13.04
N ARG A 16 4.31 29.77 11.89
CA ARG A 16 3.60 28.75 11.10
C ARG A 16 3.51 27.50 11.97
N GLN A 17 2.31 27.23 12.47
CA GLN A 17 2.05 26.06 13.28
C GLN A 17 2.20 24.82 12.41
N LYS A 18 3.03 23.88 12.87
CA LYS A 18 3.17 22.57 12.25
C LYS A 18 1.81 21.89 12.26
N LEU A 19 1.40 21.34 11.11
CA LEU A 19 0.16 20.60 11.00
C LEU A 19 0.33 19.25 11.68
N THR A 20 -0.41 19.00 12.75
CA THR A 20 -0.36 17.75 13.51
C THR A 20 -1.76 17.33 13.94
N LEU A 21 -1.93 16.02 14.16
CA LEU A 21 -3.09 15.46 14.84
C LEU A 21 -2.72 15.20 16.30
N ASP A 22 -3.66 15.40 17.21
CA ASP A 22 -3.51 14.96 18.61
C ASP A 22 -3.86 13.47 18.75
N THR A 23 -3.63 12.91 19.94
CA THR A 23 -3.86 11.49 20.22
C THR A 23 -5.32 11.08 20.03
N GLU A 24 -6.28 11.96 20.31
CA GLU A 24 -7.70 11.66 20.14
C GLU A 24 -8.06 11.62 18.66
N GLN A 25 -7.57 12.59 17.88
CA GLN A 25 -7.76 12.66 16.42
C GLN A 25 -7.11 11.50 15.69
N LEU A 26 -5.99 10.96 16.21
CA LEU A 26 -5.35 9.78 15.64
C LEU A 26 -6.21 8.51 15.71
N GLN A 27 -7.15 8.43 16.66
CA GLN A 27 -8.06 7.28 16.79
C GLN A 27 -9.31 7.39 15.90
N LYS A 28 -9.51 8.51 15.20
CA LYS A 28 -10.72 8.74 14.40
C LYS A 28 -10.57 8.16 12.98
N PRO A 29 -11.67 7.71 12.33
CA PRO A 29 -11.66 7.28 10.94
C PRO A 29 -11.04 8.33 10.00
N GLY A 30 -10.18 7.90 9.08
CA GLY A 30 -9.51 8.81 8.14
C GLY A 30 -8.36 9.63 8.73
N SER A 31 -8.01 9.43 10.02
CA SER A 31 -6.84 10.06 10.65
C SER A 31 -5.55 9.73 9.92
N ARG A 32 -5.44 8.52 9.35
CA ARG A 32 -4.28 8.04 8.59
C ARG A 32 -4.03 8.87 7.34
N LEU A 33 -5.08 9.14 6.57
CA LEU A 33 -5.02 10.02 5.41
C LEU A 33 -4.57 11.43 5.81
N LEU A 34 -5.17 11.98 6.88
CA LEU A 34 -4.81 13.31 7.36
C LEU A 34 -3.38 13.38 7.90
N ALA A 35 -2.91 12.35 8.59
CA ALA A 35 -1.53 12.26 9.07
C ALA A 35 -0.54 12.29 7.90
N ALA A 36 -0.80 11.49 6.85
CA ALA A 36 0.02 11.48 5.65
C ALA A 36 0.04 12.86 4.94
N LEU A 37 -1.13 13.48 4.80
CA LEU A 37 -1.26 14.81 4.21
C LEU A 37 -0.52 15.89 5.02
N PHE A 38 -0.65 15.86 6.35
CA PHE A 38 0.01 16.83 7.23
C PHE A 38 1.51 16.63 7.28
N GLN A 39 1.99 15.38 7.30
CA GLN A 39 3.41 15.07 7.17
C GLN A 39 3.98 15.65 5.86
N GLN A 40 3.31 15.41 4.74
CA GLN A 40 3.75 15.91 3.43
C GLN A 40 3.65 17.44 3.33
N ALA A 41 2.59 18.04 3.88
CA ALA A 41 2.44 19.50 3.95
C ALA A 41 3.53 20.15 4.79
N ASN A 42 3.88 19.57 5.94
CA ASN A 42 5.00 20.05 6.74
C ASN A 42 6.34 19.91 5.99
N TYR A 43 6.55 18.84 5.24
CA TYR A 43 7.75 18.67 4.40
C TYR A 43 7.84 19.72 3.28
N ARG A 44 6.70 20.17 2.76
CA ARG A 44 6.59 21.21 1.72
C ARG A 44 6.41 22.63 2.26
N ASP A 45 6.50 22.83 3.58
CA ASP A 45 6.21 24.10 4.26
C ASP A 45 4.82 24.71 3.92
N HIS A 46 3.84 23.86 3.60
CA HIS A 46 2.47 24.26 3.29
C HIS A 46 1.64 24.49 4.56
N SER A 47 0.91 25.61 4.60
CA SER A 47 -0.14 25.84 5.59
C SER A 47 -1.38 24.98 5.30
N LEU A 48 -2.34 24.91 6.25
CA LEU A 48 -3.61 24.22 6.00
C LEU A 48 -4.36 24.80 4.79
N ALA A 49 -4.27 26.13 4.59
CA ALA A 49 -4.89 26.80 3.46
C ALA A 49 -4.19 26.47 2.12
N ALA A 50 -2.86 26.43 2.12
CA ALA A 50 -2.09 26.02 0.94
C ALA A 50 -2.38 24.56 0.58
N LEU A 51 -2.40 23.67 1.58
CA LEU A 51 -2.78 22.28 1.39
C LEU A 51 -4.19 22.14 0.81
N ALA A 52 -5.18 22.85 1.36
CA ALA A 52 -6.55 22.79 0.85
C ALA A 52 -6.63 23.23 -0.62
N ASN A 53 -5.89 24.28 -0.99
CA ASN A 53 -5.81 24.75 -2.37
C ASN A 53 -5.22 23.69 -3.32
N GLU A 54 -4.10 23.05 -2.92
CA GLU A 54 -3.48 21.95 -3.68
C GLU A 54 -4.42 20.77 -3.90
N LEU A 55 -5.27 20.49 -2.91
CA LEU A 55 -6.24 19.40 -2.96
C LEU A 55 -7.55 19.81 -3.65
N GLY A 56 -7.71 21.07 -4.05
CA GLY A 56 -8.92 21.59 -4.68
C GLY A 56 -10.14 21.57 -3.74
N CYS A 57 -9.94 21.75 -2.44
CA CYS A 57 -10.99 21.78 -1.42
C CYS A 57 -10.87 23.02 -0.53
N THR A 58 -11.81 23.18 0.42
CA THR A 58 -11.76 24.29 1.38
C THR A 58 -10.99 23.89 2.64
N PRO A 59 -10.33 24.83 3.35
CA PRO A 59 -9.68 24.53 4.62
C PRO A 59 -10.68 23.97 5.66
N GLY A 60 -11.93 24.45 5.63
CA GLY A 60 -13.01 23.93 6.46
C GLY A 60 -13.32 22.46 6.19
N TYR A 61 -13.21 21.99 4.95
CA TYR A 61 -13.38 20.58 4.61
C TYR A 61 -12.29 19.70 5.27
N LEU A 62 -11.03 20.13 5.26
CA LEU A 62 -9.95 19.42 5.97
C LEU A 62 -10.14 19.42 7.48
N SER A 63 -10.62 20.53 8.05
CA SER A 63 -10.99 20.60 9.47
C SER A 63 -12.17 19.68 9.82
N GLN A 64 -13.14 19.54 8.92
CA GLN A 64 -14.29 18.64 9.09
C GLN A 64 -13.86 17.17 9.09
N LEU A 65 -12.96 16.80 8.17
CA LEU A 65 -12.32 15.48 8.15
C LEU A 65 -11.54 15.23 9.45
N ARG A 66 -10.79 16.23 9.93
CA ARG A 66 -9.99 16.14 11.17
C ARG A 66 -10.83 15.90 12.42
N ASN A 67 -12.05 16.43 12.44
CA ASN A 67 -12.94 16.36 13.58
C ASN A 67 -14.06 15.31 13.41
N ASP A 68 -13.97 14.43 12.41
CA ASP A 68 -14.93 13.36 12.12
C ASP A 68 -16.39 13.84 11.90
N THR A 69 -16.54 15.08 11.41
CA THR A 69 -17.86 15.60 11.00
C THR A 69 -18.21 15.23 9.56
N ARG A 70 -17.25 14.66 8.81
CA ARG A 70 -17.45 14.02 7.51
C ARG A 70 -16.69 12.70 7.47
N CYS A 71 -17.36 11.66 6.98
CA CYS A 71 -16.77 10.33 6.85
C CYS A 71 -15.70 10.33 5.74
N ALA A 72 -14.44 10.08 6.10
CA ALA A 72 -13.33 10.02 5.14
C ALA A 72 -13.50 8.91 4.09
N SER A 73 -14.27 7.88 4.40
CA SER A 73 -14.65 6.81 3.46
C SER A 73 -15.60 7.28 2.34
N ASN A 74 -16.17 8.48 2.43
CA ASN A 74 -17.05 9.05 1.39
C ASN A 74 -16.37 10.14 0.55
N VAL A 75 -15.03 10.16 0.49
CA VAL A 75 -14.31 11.10 -0.39
C VAL A 75 -14.58 10.80 -1.87
N SER A 76 -14.73 11.86 -2.66
CA SER A 76 -14.93 11.73 -4.11
C SER A 76 -13.65 11.27 -4.83
N GLN A 77 -13.81 10.61 -5.99
CA GLN A 77 -12.66 10.20 -6.82
C GLN A 77 -11.77 11.40 -7.21
N LYS A 78 -12.37 12.57 -7.50
CA LYS A 78 -11.62 13.80 -7.80
C LYS A 78 -10.69 14.22 -6.65
N PHE A 79 -11.16 14.08 -5.41
CA PHE A 79 -10.34 14.35 -4.23
C PHE A 79 -9.22 13.31 -4.08
N VAL A 80 -9.55 12.02 -4.26
CA VAL A 80 -8.58 10.92 -4.25
C VAL A 80 -7.43 11.18 -5.24
N ASP A 81 -7.75 11.57 -6.47
CA ASP A 81 -6.74 11.84 -7.51
C ASP A 81 -5.86 13.05 -7.18
N ALA A 82 -6.43 14.09 -6.56
CA ALA A 82 -5.68 15.26 -6.12
C ALA A 82 -4.71 14.91 -4.98
N VAL A 83 -5.19 14.16 -3.98
CA VAL A 83 -4.36 13.65 -2.89
C VAL A 83 -3.25 12.74 -3.42
N ALA A 84 -3.56 11.83 -4.34
CA ALA A 84 -2.59 10.88 -4.90
C ALA A 84 -1.43 11.62 -5.58
N ARG A 85 -1.75 12.63 -6.41
CA ARG A 85 -0.75 13.54 -7.01
C ARG A 85 0.03 14.31 -5.95
N TYR A 86 -0.64 14.83 -4.94
CA TYR A 86 0.00 15.61 -3.87
C TYR A 86 1.00 14.77 -3.07
N LEU A 87 0.64 13.53 -2.72
CA LEU A 87 1.47 12.59 -1.97
C LEU A 87 2.50 11.86 -2.83
N GLY A 88 2.33 11.82 -4.17
CA GLY A 88 3.21 11.06 -5.08
C GLY A 88 2.98 9.55 -5.02
N VAL A 89 1.72 9.13 -4.80
CA VAL A 89 1.33 7.72 -4.63
C VAL A 89 0.21 7.34 -5.61
N LEU A 90 -0.09 6.04 -5.72
CA LEU A 90 -1.21 5.56 -6.54
C LEU A 90 -2.56 5.92 -5.87
N PRO A 91 -3.63 6.21 -6.65
CA PRO A 91 -4.96 6.50 -6.10
C PRO A 91 -5.51 5.43 -5.15
N ILE A 92 -5.19 4.16 -5.41
CA ILE A 92 -5.62 3.05 -4.54
C ILE A 92 -5.03 3.14 -3.12
N ILE A 93 -3.80 3.65 -2.97
CA ILE A 93 -3.18 3.87 -1.66
C ILE A 93 -3.98 4.92 -0.88
N VAL A 94 -4.42 5.98 -1.57
CA VAL A 94 -5.26 7.02 -0.95
C VAL A 94 -6.60 6.44 -0.51
N LYS A 95 -7.22 5.57 -1.32
CA LYS A 95 -8.47 4.88 -0.95
C LYS A 95 -8.31 4.01 0.30
N ILE A 96 -7.18 3.29 0.42
CA ILE A 96 -6.85 2.52 1.62
C ILE A 96 -6.68 3.45 2.83
N LEU A 97 -5.93 4.55 2.70
CA LEU A 97 -5.75 5.53 3.77
C LEU A 97 -7.06 6.23 4.18
N ALA A 98 -8.00 6.36 3.24
CA ALA A 98 -9.33 6.89 3.44
C ALA A 98 -10.33 5.85 3.94
N GLU A 99 -9.90 4.60 4.17
CA GLU A 99 -10.75 3.47 4.61
C GLU A 99 -11.89 3.14 3.63
N GLN A 100 -11.73 3.51 2.34
CA GLN A 100 -12.62 3.11 1.24
C GLN A 100 -12.36 1.70 0.74
N VAL A 101 -11.17 1.18 1.02
CA VAL A 101 -10.72 -0.17 0.66
C VAL A 101 -10.10 -0.78 1.91
N ARG A 102 -10.62 -1.93 2.33
CA ARG A 102 -10.25 -2.68 3.55
C ARG A 102 -9.64 -4.02 3.17
N ALA A 103 -8.99 -4.69 4.12
CA ALA A 103 -8.48 -6.05 3.96
C ALA A 103 -9.57 -7.02 3.49
N ASP A 104 -10.78 -6.89 4.02
CA ASP A 104 -11.93 -7.71 3.65
C ASP A 104 -12.31 -7.60 2.17
N ASP A 105 -12.04 -6.45 1.53
CA ASP A 105 -12.30 -6.28 0.09
C ASP A 105 -11.35 -7.13 -0.78
N PHE A 106 -10.29 -7.66 -0.18
CA PHE A 106 -9.34 -8.57 -0.81
C PHE A 106 -9.60 -10.04 -0.46
N VAL A 107 -10.58 -10.32 0.39
CA VAL A 107 -10.99 -11.69 0.71
C VAL A 107 -11.87 -12.21 -0.43
N MET A 108 -11.36 -13.19 -1.16
CA MET A 108 -12.15 -13.91 -2.16
C MET A 108 -13.32 -14.63 -1.46
N PRO A 109 -14.57 -14.46 -1.94
CA PRO A 109 -15.71 -15.21 -1.43
C PRO A 109 -15.41 -16.71 -1.47
N SER A 110 -15.71 -17.40 -0.37
CA SER A 110 -15.45 -18.80 -0.04
C SER A 110 -15.36 -19.75 -1.25
N SER A 111 -14.17 -19.87 -1.84
CA SER A 111 -13.75 -21.07 -2.54
C SER A 111 -12.85 -21.82 -1.57
N SER A 112 -13.17 -23.10 -1.31
CA SER A 112 -12.28 -23.95 -0.52
C SER A 112 -10.89 -23.90 -1.15
N ILE A 113 -9.85 -23.89 -0.33
CA ILE A 113 -8.47 -23.93 -0.82
C ILE A 113 -8.30 -25.12 -1.78
N ASP A 114 -8.93 -26.25 -1.45
CA ASP A 114 -8.92 -27.45 -2.28
C ASP A 114 -9.57 -27.22 -3.65
N GLY A 115 -10.73 -26.55 -3.73
CA GLY A 115 -11.37 -26.23 -5.01
C GLY A 115 -10.52 -25.30 -5.87
N ARG A 116 -9.76 -24.39 -5.26
CA ARG A 116 -8.81 -23.53 -5.97
C ARG A 116 -7.60 -24.31 -6.49
N LEU A 117 -7.05 -25.21 -5.68
CA LEU A 117 -5.97 -26.08 -6.11
C LEU A 117 -6.43 -26.94 -7.30
N ASP A 118 -7.65 -27.48 -7.25
CA ASP A 118 -8.21 -28.27 -8.35
C ASP A 118 -8.36 -27.46 -9.65
N GLN A 119 -8.78 -26.20 -9.56
CA GLN A 119 -8.85 -25.30 -10.72
C GLN A 119 -7.46 -25.06 -11.35
N VAL A 120 -6.45 -24.80 -10.54
CA VAL A 120 -5.08 -24.59 -11.03
C VAL A 120 -4.51 -25.88 -11.62
N MET A 121 -4.76 -27.01 -10.98
CA MET A 121 -4.33 -28.32 -11.50
C MET A 121 -5.02 -28.67 -12.83
N GLN A 122 -6.28 -28.29 -13.00
CA GLN A 122 -7.00 -28.43 -14.26
C GLN A 122 -6.40 -27.52 -15.33
N PHE A 123 -6.06 -26.27 -14.99
CA PHE A 123 -5.36 -25.37 -15.90
C PHE A 123 -4.01 -25.95 -16.38
N ILE A 124 -3.20 -26.52 -15.49
CA ILE A 124 -1.93 -27.17 -15.84
C ILE A 124 -2.16 -28.37 -16.78
N ARG A 125 -3.24 -29.13 -16.55
CA ARG A 125 -3.62 -30.27 -17.40
C ARG A 125 -4.05 -29.83 -18.80
N ASP A 126 -4.71 -28.68 -18.91
CA ASP A 126 -5.19 -28.15 -20.19
C ASP A 126 -4.09 -27.39 -20.96
N ASP A 127 -2.89 -27.26 -20.37
CA ASP A 127 -1.73 -26.69 -21.05
C ASP A 127 -1.28 -27.58 -22.22
N GLY A 128 -1.18 -27.01 -23.42
CA GLY A 128 -0.87 -27.76 -24.63
C GLY A 128 0.56 -28.32 -24.69
N ALA A 129 1.50 -27.77 -23.92
CA ALA A 129 2.88 -28.23 -23.89
C ALA A 129 3.12 -29.22 -22.73
N PHE A 130 2.52 -28.97 -21.57
CA PHE A 130 2.76 -29.73 -20.34
C PHE A 130 1.69 -30.78 -20.05
N GLY A 131 0.45 -30.54 -20.47
CA GLY A 131 -0.74 -31.31 -20.10
C GLY A 131 -0.66 -32.80 -20.41
N ALA A 132 -0.03 -33.17 -21.53
CA ALA A 132 0.18 -34.58 -21.90
C ALA A 132 1.06 -35.36 -20.91
N SER A 133 1.93 -34.68 -20.16
CA SER A 133 2.80 -35.29 -19.16
C SER A 133 2.16 -35.35 -17.77
N VAL A 134 1.00 -34.72 -17.58
CA VAL A 134 0.31 -34.63 -16.29
C VAL A 134 -0.47 -35.92 -16.03
N PRO A 135 -0.25 -36.62 -14.90
CA PRO A 135 -1.00 -37.82 -14.58
C PRO A 135 -2.51 -37.58 -14.53
N GLY A 136 -3.30 -38.51 -15.11
CA GLY A 136 -4.76 -38.40 -15.15
C GLY A 136 -5.43 -38.34 -13.77
N ASN A 137 -4.78 -38.88 -12.74
CA ASN A 137 -5.25 -38.88 -11.35
C ASN A 137 -4.72 -37.69 -10.52
N ILE A 138 -4.05 -36.70 -11.12
CA ILE A 138 -3.41 -35.61 -10.36
C ILE A 138 -4.41 -34.75 -9.56
N LEU A 139 -5.67 -34.66 -10.01
CA LEU A 139 -6.74 -33.96 -9.27
C LEU A 139 -7.12 -34.67 -7.96
N SER A 140 -6.83 -35.95 -7.84
CA SER A 140 -7.04 -36.72 -6.61
C SER A 140 -5.80 -36.77 -5.72
N ALA A 141 -4.71 -36.09 -6.10
CA ALA A 141 -3.49 -36.05 -5.30
C ALA A 141 -3.72 -35.31 -3.97
N SER A 142 -2.84 -35.55 -2.99
CA SER A 142 -2.90 -34.83 -1.72
C SER A 142 -2.70 -33.33 -1.93
N ARG A 143 -3.15 -32.53 -0.97
CA ARG A 143 -3.01 -31.07 -1.00
C ARG A 143 -1.55 -30.65 -1.16
N GLU A 144 -0.64 -31.28 -0.44
CA GLU A 144 0.80 -31.01 -0.45
C GLU A 144 1.39 -31.29 -1.84
N MET A 145 0.96 -32.39 -2.48
CA MET A 145 1.40 -32.75 -3.82
C MET A 145 0.90 -31.74 -4.86
N LYS A 146 -0.36 -31.31 -4.78
CA LYS A 146 -0.90 -30.27 -5.66
C LYS A 146 -0.12 -28.96 -5.52
N VAL A 147 0.15 -28.52 -4.30
CA VAL A 147 0.97 -27.33 -4.04
C VAL A 147 2.36 -27.50 -4.65
N PHE A 148 3.04 -28.62 -4.40
CA PHE A 148 4.35 -28.88 -4.96
C PHE A 148 4.38 -28.81 -6.50
N VAL A 149 3.42 -29.45 -7.17
CA VAL A 149 3.33 -29.45 -8.63
C VAL A 149 3.07 -28.04 -9.18
N ILE A 150 2.18 -27.27 -8.55
CA ILE A 150 1.90 -25.88 -8.94
C ILE A 150 3.17 -25.02 -8.82
N GLU A 151 3.95 -25.20 -7.75
CA GLU A 151 5.20 -24.48 -7.53
C GLU A 151 6.26 -24.84 -8.59
N CYS A 152 6.42 -26.13 -8.91
CA CYS A 152 7.31 -26.58 -9.98
C CYS A 152 6.91 -26.01 -11.35
N TYR A 153 5.61 -26.02 -11.66
CA TYR A 153 5.10 -25.48 -12.91
C TYR A 153 5.32 -23.96 -12.98
N ARG A 154 5.06 -23.23 -11.89
CA ARG A 154 5.32 -21.79 -11.82
C ARG A 154 6.80 -21.48 -12.06
N GLU A 155 7.70 -22.23 -11.44
CA GLU A 155 9.14 -22.01 -11.63
C GLU A 155 9.57 -22.31 -13.07
N ALA A 156 9.04 -23.38 -13.67
CA ALA A 156 9.39 -23.78 -15.03
C ALA A 156 8.84 -22.81 -16.11
N THR A 157 7.67 -22.21 -15.88
CA THR A 157 6.98 -21.38 -16.88
C THR A 157 7.08 -19.88 -16.60
N GLY A 158 7.45 -19.49 -15.38
CA GLY A 158 7.38 -18.10 -14.91
C GLY A 158 5.94 -17.57 -14.75
N LEU A 159 4.92 -18.41 -14.92
CA LEU A 159 3.52 -18.01 -14.81
C LEU A 159 3.07 -17.95 -13.36
N ASP A 160 2.50 -16.82 -12.95
CA ASP A 160 1.92 -16.66 -11.63
C ASP A 160 0.56 -17.39 -11.56
N LEU A 161 0.61 -18.65 -11.11
CA LEU A 161 -0.54 -19.52 -10.94
C LEU A 161 -1.29 -19.32 -9.61
N THR A 162 -1.14 -18.16 -8.96
CA THR A 162 -1.95 -17.83 -7.79
C THR A 162 -3.43 -17.96 -8.19
N PRO A 163 -4.24 -18.83 -7.55
CA PRO A 163 -5.60 -19.08 -8.01
C PRO A 163 -6.43 -17.80 -7.99
N GLY A 164 -6.94 -17.42 -9.16
CA GLY A 164 -7.62 -16.15 -9.39
C GLY A 164 -7.01 -15.35 -10.55
N ILE A 165 -7.43 -14.10 -10.69
CA ILE A 165 -6.86 -13.17 -11.68
C ILE A 165 -5.37 -12.98 -11.33
N SER A 166 -4.47 -13.21 -12.28
CA SER A 166 -3.05 -12.88 -12.13
C SER A 166 -2.92 -11.38 -11.84
N LEU A 167 -2.71 -11.04 -10.57
CA LEU A 167 -2.61 -9.65 -10.15
C LEU A 167 -1.22 -9.15 -10.52
N THR A 168 -1.16 -8.02 -11.24
CA THR A 168 0.13 -7.38 -11.48
C THR A 168 0.87 -7.15 -10.16
N ARG A 169 2.20 -7.23 -10.17
CA ARG A 169 3.05 -7.02 -8.97
C ARG A 169 2.63 -5.77 -8.16
N ARG A 170 2.26 -4.68 -8.84
CA ARG A 170 1.81 -3.44 -8.19
C ARG A 170 0.52 -3.62 -7.40
N LEU A 171 -0.41 -4.44 -7.89
CA LEU A 171 -1.67 -4.73 -7.21
C LEU A 171 -1.43 -5.66 -6.01
N ARG A 172 -0.52 -6.63 -6.13
CA ARG A 172 -0.04 -7.46 -5.00
C ARG A 172 0.61 -6.61 -3.91
N ASP A 173 1.52 -5.70 -4.26
CA ASP A 173 2.15 -4.77 -3.31
C ASP A 173 1.10 -3.89 -2.60
N THR A 174 0.03 -3.52 -3.31
CA THR A 174 -1.08 -2.73 -2.75
C THR A 174 -1.92 -3.55 -1.76
N MET A 175 -2.19 -4.82 -2.06
CA MET A 175 -2.88 -5.74 -1.14
C MET A 175 -2.07 -5.98 0.13
N GLU A 176 -0.76 -6.26 -0.01
CA GLU A 176 0.12 -6.43 1.15
C GLU A 176 0.12 -5.18 2.03
N ALA A 177 0.15 -3.99 1.41
CA ALA A 177 0.02 -2.75 2.15
C ALA A 177 -1.32 -2.69 2.90
N ALA A 178 -2.45 -2.96 2.25
CA ALA A 178 -3.78 -2.98 2.88
C ALA A 178 -3.87 -3.95 4.07
N LEU A 179 -3.31 -5.16 3.95
CA LEU A 179 -3.29 -6.16 5.03
C LEU A 179 -2.43 -5.72 6.22
N VAL A 180 -1.29 -5.06 5.96
CA VAL A 180 -0.48 -4.44 7.02
C VAL A 180 -1.25 -3.30 7.68
N PHE A 181 -2.03 -2.53 6.92
CA PHE A 181 -2.82 -1.41 7.43
C PHE A 181 -3.98 -1.82 8.34
N ASP A 182 -4.57 -2.99 8.13
CA ASP A 182 -5.64 -3.50 9.00
C ASP A 182 -5.13 -4.29 10.22
N ASN A 183 -3.82 -4.31 10.47
CA ASN A 183 -3.13 -5.07 11.53
C ASN A 183 -3.23 -6.61 11.39
N GLU A 184 -3.72 -7.12 10.27
CA GLU A 184 -3.83 -8.56 9.99
C GLU A 184 -2.48 -9.20 9.62
N VAL A 185 -1.49 -8.40 9.19
CA VAL A 185 -0.15 -8.89 8.84
C VAL A 185 0.94 -7.95 9.38
N LYS A 186 1.90 -8.46 10.17
CA LYS A 186 3.09 -7.69 10.55
C LYS A 186 3.92 -7.37 9.30
N PRO A 187 4.39 -6.13 9.09
CA PRO A 187 5.18 -5.77 7.93
C PRO A 187 6.44 -6.65 7.86
N ARG A 188 6.69 -7.27 6.68
CA ARG A 188 7.93 -7.99 6.42
C ARG A 188 9.10 -7.03 6.60
N GLN A 189 9.82 -7.16 7.71
CA GLN A 189 11.10 -6.51 7.89
C GLN A 189 12.03 -7.06 6.80
N ARG A 190 12.32 -6.26 5.77
CA ARG A 190 13.47 -6.54 4.92
C ARG A 190 14.69 -6.49 5.83
N VAL A 191 15.22 -7.66 6.16
CA VAL A 191 16.51 -7.79 6.80
C VAL A 191 17.52 -7.07 5.91
N ALA A 192 17.98 -5.93 6.37
CA ALA A 192 19.08 -5.20 5.77
C ALA A 192 20.35 -6.02 5.97
N GLN A 193 20.59 -7.01 5.11
CA GLN A 193 21.94 -7.54 4.91
C GLN A 193 22.64 -6.66 3.88
N ARG A 194 23.18 -5.55 4.38
CA ARG A 194 24.34 -4.90 3.77
C ARG A 194 25.47 -4.91 4.78
N GLN A 195 26.62 -5.41 4.30
CA GLN A 195 27.97 -5.40 4.87
C GLN A 195 28.25 -6.57 5.83
N SER A 196 29.21 -7.44 5.54
CA SER A 196 30.61 -7.06 5.27
C SER A 196 31.27 -7.93 4.20
N ALA A 197 31.94 -7.26 3.25
CA ALA A 197 33.04 -7.84 2.52
C ALA A 197 34.25 -7.91 3.47
N THR A 198 34.75 -9.11 3.76
CA THR A 198 36.16 -9.31 4.13
C THR A 198 36.53 -10.79 4.01
N GLY A 199 37.47 -11.09 3.10
CA GLY A 199 38.42 -12.18 3.23
C GLY A 199 37.96 -13.58 2.83
N ILE A 200 38.05 -13.92 1.55
CA ILE A 200 38.36 -15.31 1.15
C ILE A 200 39.55 -15.24 0.20
N VAL A 201 40.70 -15.69 0.70
CA VAL A 201 41.92 -15.96 -0.07
C VAL A 201 41.66 -17.22 -0.91
N PRO A 202 42.03 -17.27 -2.20
CA PRO A 202 41.89 -18.49 -2.97
C PRO A 202 43.03 -19.45 -2.62
N THR A 203 42.72 -20.56 -1.94
CA THR A 203 43.64 -21.69 -1.82
C THR A 203 43.55 -22.51 -3.12
N VAL A 204 44.67 -22.49 -3.85
CA VAL A 204 44.96 -23.37 -4.99
C VAL A 204 44.92 -24.83 -4.49
N LEU A 205 44.14 -25.69 -5.15
CA LEU A 205 44.29 -27.15 -5.01
C LEU A 205 45.00 -27.67 -6.26
N GLU A 206 46.21 -28.18 -6.06
CA GLU A 206 47.02 -28.86 -7.06
C GLU A 206 46.37 -30.18 -7.49
N VAL A 207 46.52 -30.46 -8.78
CA VAL A 207 46.20 -31.72 -9.43
C VAL A 207 47.33 -32.71 -9.14
N GLN A 208 46.98 -33.91 -8.67
CA GLN A 208 47.78 -35.13 -8.83
C GLN A 208 46.90 -36.23 -9.40
#